data_AF-A0A6G0UMM9-F1
#
_entry.id   AF-A0A6G0UMM9-F1
#
_cell.length_a   1.000
_cell.length_b   1.000
_cell.length_c   1.000
_cell.angle_alpha   90.00
_cell.angle_beta   90.00
_cell.angle_gamma   90.00
#
_symmetry.space_group_name_H-M   'P 1'
#
loop_
_entity.id
_entity.type
_entity.pdbx_description
1 polymer ?
#
loop_
_entity_poly.entity_id
_entity_poly.type
_entity_poly.pdbx_seq_one_letter_code
_entity_poly.pdbx_strand_id
1 'polypeptide(L)'
;MDRKLPDACLQKCNYNTYTKDALTRMYFKQDECPLAAMAEIQFCAAQGGDHRECCVRNGITTTIAGEKCLTFCDQRPGKIIQLDPSYIPCFDRFENIKSCFWHDLTRFRRA
;
A
#
# COMPACT_ATOMS: atom_id res chain seq x y z
N MET A 1 19.46 -1.82 -4.59
CA MET A 1 18.88 -2.96 -3.86
C MET A 1 17.97 -3.69 -4.83
N ASP A 2 18.50 -4.70 -5.52
CA ASP A 2 17.68 -5.64 -6.29
C ASP A 2 16.85 -6.45 -5.31
N ARG A 3 15.68 -5.92 -4.96
CA ARG A 3 14.72 -6.58 -4.10
C ARG A 3 14.09 -7.68 -4.95
N LYS A 4 14.71 -8.86 -4.96
CA LYS A 4 14.23 -10.09 -5.63
C LYS A 4 12.90 -10.52 -5.03
N LEU A 5 11.83 -9.82 -5.41
CA LEU A 5 10.47 -10.24 -5.13
C LEU A 5 10.17 -11.49 -5.95
N PRO A 6 9.46 -12.49 -5.40
CA PRO A 6 8.90 -13.58 -6.20
C PRO A 6 8.03 -13.04 -7.33
N ASP A 7 7.92 -13.76 -8.44
CA ASP A 7 7.12 -13.34 -9.61
C ASP A 7 5.68 -13.02 -9.24
N ALA A 8 5.07 -13.80 -8.33
CA ALA A 8 3.73 -13.55 -7.79
C ALA A 8 3.59 -12.17 -7.12
N CYS A 9 4.66 -11.65 -6.51
CA CYS A 9 4.71 -10.31 -5.93
C CYS A 9 5.01 -9.24 -6.98
N LEU A 10 5.87 -9.52 -7.96
CA LEU A 10 6.18 -8.60 -9.06
C LEU A 10 4.93 -8.28 -9.89
N GLN A 11 4.02 -9.23 -10.07
CA GLN A 11 2.72 -8.97 -10.70
C GLN A 11 1.88 -7.93 -9.95
N LYS A 12 2.14 -7.71 -8.65
CA LYS A 12 1.49 -6.70 -7.81
C LYS A 12 2.28 -5.40 -7.73
N CYS A 13 3.47 -5.31 -8.35
CA CYS A 13 4.21 -4.04 -8.53
C CYS A 13 3.57 -3.12 -9.57
N ASN A 14 2.24 -3.08 -9.62
CA ASN A 14 1.46 -2.23 -10.49
C ASN A 14 0.22 -1.78 -9.74
N TYR A 15 -0.06 -0.48 -9.81
CA TYR A 15 -1.23 0.13 -9.20
C TYR A 15 -2.56 -0.57 -9.55
N ASN A 16 -2.70 -1.06 -10.78
CA ASN A 16 -3.92 -1.67 -11.27
C ASN A 16 -4.16 -3.08 -10.69
N THR A 17 -3.10 -3.82 -10.40
CA THR A 17 -3.18 -5.21 -9.93
C THR A 17 -3.07 -5.33 -8.42
N TYR A 18 -2.52 -4.32 -7.76
CA TYR A 18 -2.51 -4.24 -6.30
C TYR A 18 -3.84 -3.68 -5.81
N THR A 19 -4.79 -4.58 -5.53
CA THR A 19 -6.17 -4.24 -5.11
C THR A 19 -6.44 -4.66 -3.66
N LYS A 20 -7.55 -4.19 -3.08
CA LYS A 20 -8.01 -4.62 -1.74
C LYS A 20 -8.08 -6.15 -1.63
N ASP A 21 -8.59 -6.77 -2.68
CA ASP A 21 -8.77 -8.22 -2.78
C ASP A 21 -7.41 -8.96 -2.83
N ALA A 22 -6.45 -8.46 -3.61
CA ALA A 22 -5.09 -9.00 -3.60
C ALA A 22 -4.44 -8.89 -2.21
N LEU A 23 -4.53 -7.72 -1.56
CA LEU A 23 -4.00 -7.51 -0.21
C LEU A 23 -4.67 -8.43 0.83
N THR A 24 -5.99 -8.62 0.70
CA THR A 24 -6.78 -9.49 1.57
C THR A 24 -6.36 -10.96 1.43
N ARG A 25 -6.17 -11.44 0.19
CA ARG A 25 -5.64 -12.79 -0.04
C ARG A 25 -4.23 -12.97 0.51
N MET A 26 -3.34 -11.98 0.33
CA MET A 26 -1.99 -12.00 0.91
C MET A 26 -2.05 -12.12 2.44
N TYR A 27 -2.94 -11.36 3.08
CA TYR A 27 -3.14 -11.38 4.53
C TYR A 27 -3.62 -12.76 5.03
N PHE A 28 -4.61 -13.35 4.37
CA PHE A 28 -5.12 -14.69 4.69
C PHE A 28 -4.23 -15.84 4.19
N LYS A 29 -3.04 -15.54 3.65
CA LYS A 29 -2.10 -16.52 3.07
C LYS A 29 -2.73 -17.38 1.95
N GLN A 30 -3.68 -16.78 1.22
CA GLN A 30 -4.34 -17.35 0.05
C GLN A 30 -3.73 -16.83 -1.26
N ASP A 31 -2.72 -15.96 -1.17
CA ASP A 31 -1.95 -15.46 -2.31
C ASP A 31 -0.52 -16.04 -2.24
N GLU A 32 0.05 -16.37 -3.40
CA GLU A 32 1.43 -16.85 -3.50
C GLU A 32 2.44 -15.79 -3.07
N CYS A 33 2.07 -14.50 -3.15
CA CYS A 33 2.87 -13.43 -2.59
C CYS A 33 2.64 -13.29 -1.08
N PRO A 34 3.67 -13.44 -0.22
CA PRO A 34 3.51 -13.29 1.21
C PRO A 34 3.25 -11.83 1.61
N LEU A 35 2.48 -11.64 2.68
CA LEU A 35 2.23 -10.31 3.26
C LEU A 35 3.52 -9.55 3.64
N ALA A 36 4.61 -10.27 3.96
CA ALA A 36 5.91 -9.67 4.26
C ALA A 36 6.50 -8.86 3.08
N ALA A 37 6.11 -9.15 1.84
CA ALA A 37 6.51 -8.42 0.65
C ALA A 37 5.67 -7.14 0.40
N MET A 38 4.70 -6.84 1.27
CA MET A 38 3.78 -5.73 1.08
C MET A 38 4.49 -4.38 1.00
N ALA A 39 5.49 -4.13 1.86
CA ALA A 39 6.21 -2.85 1.87
C ALA A 39 6.94 -2.62 0.54
N GLU A 40 7.54 -3.68 -0.01
CA GLU A 40 8.17 -3.68 -1.33
C GLU A 40 7.16 -3.49 -2.45
N ILE A 41 6.01 -4.16 -2.40
CA ILE A 41 4.92 -3.99 -3.36
C ILE A 41 4.41 -2.55 -3.35
N GLN A 42 4.20 -1.97 -2.17
CA GLN A 42 3.79 -0.58 -2.01
C GLN A 42 4.81 0.38 -2.59
N PHE A 43 6.10 0.15 -2.34
CA PHE A 43 7.17 0.95 -2.91
C PHE A 43 7.13 0.93 -4.44
N CYS A 44 7.06 -0.25 -5.08
CA CYS A 44 7.08 -0.34 -6.54
C CYS A 44 5.76 0.10 -7.19
N ALA A 45 4.60 -0.17 -6.57
CA ALA A 45 3.30 0.20 -7.12
C ALA A 45 3.02 1.71 -7.11
N ALA A 46 3.76 2.48 -6.30
CA ALA A 46 3.46 3.88 -6.04
C ALA A 46 4.70 4.77 -5.80
N GLN A 47 5.85 4.30 -6.29
CA GLN A 47 7.09 5.07 -6.48
C GLN A 47 7.79 5.56 -5.19
N GLY A 48 7.42 5.02 -4.02
CA GLY A 48 8.21 5.18 -2.80
C GLY A 48 8.08 6.53 -2.09
N GLY A 49 7.01 7.29 -2.35
CA GLY A 49 6.74 8.59 -1.74
C GLY A 49 6.08 8.52 -0.36
N ASP A 50 5.93 9.69 0.27
CA ASP A 50 5.15 9.88 1.50
C ASP A 50 3.80 10.55 1.16
N HIS A 51 2.73 9.77 1.17
CA HIS A 51 1.39 10.23 0.78
C HIS A 51 0.47 10.50 1.98
N ARG A 52 1.03 10.57 3.20
CA ARG A 52 0.23 10.66 4.43
C ARG A 52 -0.68 11.89 4.44
N GLU A 53 -0.22 13.03 3.94
CA GLU A 53 -1.03 14.26 3.86
C GLU A 53 -2.28 14.06 2.98
N CYS A 54 -2.12 13.44 1.80
CA CYS A 54 -3.25 13.09 0.95
C CYS A 54 -4.20 12.11 1.65
N CYS A 55 -3.66 11.09 2.31
CA CYS A 55 -4.46 10.10 3.01
C CYS A 55 -5.28 10.68 4.16
N VAL A 56 -4.71 11.60 4.95
CA VAL A 56 -5.45 12.30 6.01
C VAL A 56 -6.63 13.06 5.40
N ARG A 57 -6.40 13.82 4.31
CA ARG A 57 -7.48 14.56 3.62
C ARG A 57 -8.56 13.65 3.03
N ASN A 58 -8.20 12.42 2.62
CA ASN A 58 -9.12 11.45 2.02
C ASN A 58 -9.79 10.51 3.04
N GLY A 59 -9.71 10.83 4.33
CA GLY A 59 -10.45 10.11 5.38
C GLY A 59 -9.93 8.70 5.66
N ILE A 60 -8.66 8.42 5.36
CA ILE A 60 -8.04 7.11 5.65
C ILE A 60 -8.00 6.83 7.16
N THR A 61 -7.92 7.88 7.97
CA THR A 61 -7.88 7.80 9.43
C THR A 61 -9.25 7.64 10.08
N THR A 62 -10.36 7.63 9.34
CA THR A 62 -11.70 7.52 9.92
C THR A 62 -12.13 6.08 10.22
N THR A 63 -11.26 5.10 9.99
CA THR A 63 -11.52 3.71 10.37
C THR A 63 -11.34 3.56 11.88
N ILE A 64 -11.81 2.45 12.45
CA ILE A 64 -11.55 2.13 13.86
C ILE A 64 -10.04 1.93 14.16
N ALA A 65 -9.21 1.70 13.14
CA ALA A 65 -7.76 1.59 13.28
C ALA A 65 -7.06 2.97 13.26
N GLY A 66 -7.78 4.05 12.97
CA GLY A 66 -7.28 5.41 13.09
C GLY A 66 -6.05 5.70 12.25
N GLU A 67 -5.09 6.41 12.84
CA GLU A 67 -3.83 6.78 12.20
C GLU A 67 -2.94 5.59 11.80
N LYS A 68 -3.19 4.38 12.32
CA LYS A 68 -2.45 3.18 11.92
C LYS A 68 -2.55 2.94 10.41
N CYS A 69 -3.66 3.33 9.78
CA CYS A 69 -3.84 3.19 8.35
C CYS A 69 -2.90 4.06 7.50
N LEU A 70 -2.29 5.10 8.09
CA LEU A 70 -1.27 5.92 7.42
C LEU A 70 0.01 5.15 7.12
N THR A 71 0.24 4.00 7.77
CA THR A 71 1.33 3.09 7.41
C THR A 71 1.23 2.62 5.96
N PHE A 72 0.02 2.46 5.40
CA PHE A 72 -0.14 2.09 3.99
C PHE A 72 0.08 3.27 3.01
N CYS A 73 0.16 4.49 3.54
CA CYS A 73 0.36 5.71 2.77
C CYS A 73 1.83 6.16 2.70
N ASP A 74 2.66 5.63 3.60
CA ASP A 74 4.08 5.93 3.66
C ASP A 74 4.87 4.79 3.02
N GLN A 75 5.38 5.05 1.83
CA GLN A 75 6.01 4.03 0.99
C GLN A 75 7.52 4.18 0.93
N ARG A 76 8.07 5.08 1.75
CA ARG A 76 9.50 5.27 1.84
C ARG A 76 10.17 3.94 2.21
N PRO A 77 11.29 3.60 1.56
CA PRO A 77 11.94 2.32 1.78
C PRO A 77 12.47 2.22 3.21
N GLY A 78 12.65 0.99 3.70
CA GLY A 78 13.26 0.72 5.01
C GLY A 78 12.27 0.60 6.16
N LYS A 79 10.97 0.75 5.91
CA LYS A 79 9.93 0.46 6.90
C LYS A 79 9.63 -1.04 6.95
N ILE A 80 9.93 -1.64 8.10
CA ILE A 80 9.45 -2.98 8.44
C ILE A 80 8.06 -2.82 9.05
N ILE A 81 7.04 -3.25 8.33
CA ILE A 81 5.64 -3.21 8.80
C ILE A 81 5.27 -4.60 9.27
N GLN A 82 5.00 -4.74 10.57
CA GLN A 82 4.37 -5.94 11.12
C GLN A 82 2.87 -5.74 11.14
N LEU A 83 2.18 -6.32 10.15
CA LEU A 83 0.72 -6.28 10.10
C LEU A 83 0.13 -7.34 11.02
N ASP A 84 -0.56 -6.86 12.06
CA ASP A 84 -1.42 -7.65 12.92
C ASP A 84 -2.92 -7.43 12.56
N PRO A 85 -3.86 -8.21 13.11
CA PRO A 85 -5.29 -8.10 12.77
C PRO A 85 -5.92 -6.72 12.98
N SER A 86 -5.35 -5.86 13.82
CA SER A 86 -5.85 -4.50 14.02
C SER A 86 -5.67 -3.59 12.80
N TYR A 87 -4.96 -4.02 11.76
CA TYR A 87 -4.86 -3.33 10.48
C TYR A 87 -5.97 -3.72 9.47
N ILE A 88 -6.74 -4.78 9.74
CA ILE A 88 -7.85 -5.21 8.85
C ILE A 88 -8.79 -4.04 8.49
N PRO A 89 -9.20 -3.15 9.42
CA PRO A 89 -10.07 -2.02 9.08
C PRO A 89 -9.48 -1.06 8.04
N CYS A 90 -8.15 -1.03 7.89
CA CYS A 90 -7.48 -0.20 6.88
C CYS A 90 -7.72 -0.71 5.45
N PHE A 91 -7.98 -2.00 5.27
CA PHE A 91 -8.19 -2.60 3.95
C PHE A 91 -9.46 -2.05 3.28
N ASP A 92 -10.47 -1.64 4.07
CA ASP A 92 -11.68 -0.98 3.55
C ASP A 92 -11.42 0.37 2.90
N ARG A 93 -10.29 1.00 3.24
CA ARG A 93 -9.85 2.27 2.66
C ARG A 93 -8.76 2.09 1.60
N PHE A 94 -8.45 0.87 1.19
CA PHE A 94 -7.30 0.61 0.34
C PHE A 94 -7.38 1.27 -1.04
N GLU A 95 -8.56 1.33 -1.67
CA GLU A 95 -8.72 2.06 -2.94
C GLU A 95 -8.60 3.59 -2.76
N ASN A 96 -9.03 4.13 -1.61
CA ASN A 96 -8.80 5.54 -1.27
C ASN A 96 -7.31 5.83 -1.06
N ILE A 97 -6.59 4.95 -0.36
CA ILE A 97 -5.13 5.02 -0.19
C ILE A 97 -4.46 5.06 -1.56
N LYS A 98 -4.87 4.15 -2.44
CA LYS A 98 -4.42 4.09 -3.82
C LYS A 98 -4.65 5.40 -4.58
N SER A 99 -5.81 6.04 -4.46
CA SER A 99 -6.06 7.31 -5.17
C SER A 99 -4.98 8.37 -4.90
N CYS A 100 -4.42 8.40 -3.67
CA CYS A 100 -3.34 9.31 -3.30
C CYS A 100 -2.02 9.04 -4.01
N PHE A 101 -1.75 7.78 -4.38
CA PHE A 101 -0.54 7.43 -5.15
C PHE A 101 -0.59 8.02 -6.55
N TRP A 102 -1.76 8.01 -7.18
CA TRP A 102 -1.94 8.54 -8.53
C TRP A 102 -1.89 10.07 -8.58
N HIS A 103 -2.47 10.75 -7.58
CA HIS A 103 -2.50 12.21 -7.53
C HIS A 103 -1.10 12.83 -7.60
N ASP A 104 -0.12 12.23 -6.92
CA ASP A 104 1.26 12.74 -6.96
C ASP A 104 1.91 12.52 -8.34
N LEU A 105 1.67 11.38 -9.00
CA LEU A 105 2.15 11.14 -10.38
C LEU A 105 1.64 12.18 -11.38
N THR A 106 0.39 12.59 -11.25
CA THR A 106 -0.20 13.60 -12.14
C THR A 106 0.28 15.02 -11.84
N ARG A 107 0.65 15.34 -10.59
CA ARG A 107 1.27 16.61 -10.23
C ARG A 107 2.70 16.72 -10.77
N PHE A 108 3.50 15.64 -10.65
CA PHE A 108 4.87 15.63 -11.18
C PHE A 108 4.93 15.70 -12.72
N ARG A 109 3.94 15.17 -13.45
CA ARG A 109 3.89 15.26 -14.93
C ARG A 109 3.42 16.62 -15.47
N ARG A 110 2.98 17.54 -14.62
CA ARG A 110 2.52 18.89 -15.00
C ARG A 110 3.49 20.00 -14.58
N ALA A 111 4.65 19.64 -14.03
CA ALA A 111 5.74 20.55 -13.69
C ALA A 111 6.84 20.50 -14.76
#